data_AF-A0A925NIA3-F1
#
_entry.id   AF-A0A925NIA3-F1
#
_cell.length_a   1.000
_cell.length_b   1.000
_cell.length_c   1.000
_cell.angle_alpha   90.00
_cell.angle_beta   90.00
_cell.angle_gamma   90.00
#
_symmetry.space_group_name_H-M   'P 1'
#
loop_
_entity.id
_entity.type
_entity.pdbx_description
1 polymer ?
#
loop_
_entity_poly.entity_id
_entity_poly.type
_entity_poly.pdbx_seq_one_letter_code
_entity_poly.pdbx_strand_id
1 'polypeptide(L)'
;MKYLYPLIILIVFTLSMSVWLANTVFVSPVEEAIAFLNNVKDGDLNRAVKRFGGNVCRCPAKGGWGSYLIYVSAQEPNLAFTVGRKFSIGTPVVHQVNKPTKHVVPWERPEDTVVDVPIKFEPNDRPYFLPMRMAYGYRMSEEQLQNFVKDPDKDAFKGFYLRLRPSLEPGAILPKKGAISEEAELEFQALIKDKTKLLRKDKDQLEIERKQAEQQAQELREMFGDEAADYVEPKDAGRVIRPDGTMVPLPEVAQKLPRLKSCLVRLHVVRKGQLKDWTIFHFAVIANVLDLPDGKELKLLHSQPPGYRMDEVRPQLKDDDNSSGKE
;
A
#
# COMPACT_ATOMS: atom_id res chain seq x y z
N MET A 1 -52.53 30.16 18.52
CA MET A 1 -52.15 28.85 17.93
C MET A 1 -51.63 28.92 16.50
N LYS A 2 -52.17 29.76 15.59
CA LYS A 2 -51.72 29.84 14.18
C LYS A 2 -50.22 30.13 13.97
N TYR A 3 -49.56 30.84 14.89
CA TYR A 3 -48.13 31.18 14.80
C TYR A 3 -47.21 30.25 15.60
N LEU A 4 -47.77 29.37 16.45
CA LEU A 4 -46.98 28.48 17.29
C LEU A 4 -46.41 27.30 16.48
N TYR A 5 -47.22 26.72 15.60
CA TYR A 5 -46.80 25.65 14.69
C TYR A 5 -45.69 26.03 13.72
N PRO A 6 -45.75 27.17 12.99
CA PRO A 6 -44.64 27.55 12.11
C PRO A 6 -43.36 27.87 12.89
N LEU A 7 -43.47 28.43 14.10
CA LEU A 7 -42.32 28.68 14.98
C LEU A 7 -41.65 27.37 15.41
N ILE A 8 -42.43 26.36 15.83
CA ILE A 8 -41.92 25.05 16.23
C ILE A 8 -41.24 24.35 15.04
N ILE A 9 -41.83 24.38 13.85
CA ILE A 9 -41.23 23.80 12.64
C ILE A 9 -39.89 24.46 12.32
N LEU A 10 -39.79 25.79 12.45
CA LEU A 10 -38.57 26.54 12.18
C LEU A 10 -37.47 26.24 13.22
N ILE A 11 -37.85 26.07 14.50
CA ILE A 11 -36.94 25.63 15.57
C ILE A 11 -36.45 24.20 15.32
N VAL A 12 -37.32 23.27 14.95
CA VAL A 12 -36.93 21.88 14.63
C VAL A 12 -36.03 21.84 13.39
N PHE A 13 -36.34 22.64 12.37
CA PHE A 13 -35.52 22.73 11.17
C PHE A 13 -34.13 23.31 11.47
N THR A 14 -34.05 24.39 12.24
CA THR A 14 -32.77 25.00 12.64
C THR A 14 -31.95 24.06 13.53
N LEU A 15 -32.57 23.37 14.49
CA LEU A 15 -31.89 22.34 15.29
C LEU A 15 -31.39 21.19 14.40
N SER A 16 -32.22 20.67 13.50
CA SER A 16 -31.84 19.60 12.56
C SER A 16 -30.70 20.02 11.64
N MET A 17 -30.74 21.25 11.10
CA MET A 17 -29.69 21.78 10.24
C MET A 17 -28.41 22.07 11.03
N SER A 18 -28.51 22.50 12.29
CA SER A 18 -27.36 22.70 13.19
C SER A 18 -26.70 21.37 13.55
N VAL A 19 -27.49 20.32 13.84
CA VAL A 19 -26.98 18.96 14.09
C VAL A 19 -26.36 18.38 12.82
N TRP A 20 -26.94 18.64 11.65
CA TRP A 20 -26.39 18.23 10.37
C TRP A 20 -25.05 18.91 10.08
N LEU A 21 -24.96 20.23 10.26
CA LEU A 21 -23.71 21.01 10.11
C LEU A 21 -22.66 20.66 11.16
N ALA A 22 -23.05 20.34 12.39
CA ALA A 22 -22.13 19.90 13.43
C ALA A 22 -21.59 18.48 13.16
N ASN A 23 -22.36 17.64 12.47
CA ASN A 23 -21.96 16.28 12.08
C ASN A 23 -21.24 16.21 10.72
N THR A 24 -21.27 17.26 9.90
CA THR A 24 -20.36 17.37 8.75
C THR A 24 -18.95 17.62 9.26
N VAL A 25 -18.21 16.55 9.53
CA VAL A 25 -16.81 16.66 9.92
C VAL A 25 -16.02 17.14 8.71
N PHE A 26 -15.60 18.41 8.73
CA PHE A 26 -14.65 18.96 7.77
C PHE A 26 -13.25 18.46 8.11
N VAL A 27 -13.02 17.15 8.02
CA VAL A 27 -11.66 16.59 8.10
C VAL A 27 -10.89 17.17 6.91
N SER A 28 -9.66 17.65 7.12
CA SER A 28 -8.80 18.07 6.02
C SER A 28 -8.14 16.85 5.35
N PRO A 29 -7.72 16.93 4.07
CA PRO A 29 -7.00 15.82 3.43
C PRO A 29 -5.71 15.46 4.17
N VAL A 30 -5.10 16.43 4.87
CA VAL A 30 -3.93 16.23 5.73
C VAL A 30 -4.27 15.40 6.96
N GLU A 31 -5.36 15.72 7.64
CA GLU A 31 -5.80 14.95 8.81
C GLU A 31 -6.15 13.51 8.42
N GLU A 32 -6.78 13.31 7.25
CA GLU A 32 -7.07 11.97 6.74
C GLU A 32 -5.79 11.17 6.46
N ALA A 33 -4.81 11.79 5.79
CA ALA A 33 -3.51 11.21 5.51
C ALA A 33 -2.74 10.84 6.80
N ILE A 34 -2.68 11.75 7.77
CA ILE A 34 -2.04 11.52 9.07
C ILE A 34 -2.75 10.40 9.83
N ALA A 35 -4.08 10.41 9.85
CA ALA A 35 -4.86 9.42 10.59
C ALA A 35 -4.77 8.02 9.95
N PHE A 36 -4.64 7.93 8.63
CA PHE A 36 -4.28 6.69 7.95
C PHE A 36 -2.92 6.16 8.41
N LEU A 37 -1.88 7.00 8.36
CA LEU A 37 -0.54 6.59 8.76
C LEU A 37 -0.44 6.23 10.25
N ASN A 38 -1.18 6.91 11.13
CA ASN A 38 -1.28 6.54 12.54
C ASN A 38 -1.94 5.16 12.72
N ASN A 39 -3.03 4.87 12.02
CA ASN A 39 -3.65 3.53 12.08
C ASN A 39 -2.67 2.43 11.61
N VAL A 40 -1.90 2.70 10.55
CA VAL A 40 -0.87 1.77 10.07
C VAL A 40 0.25 1.61 11.10
N LYS A 41 0.75 2.71 11.67
CA LYS A 41 1.76 2.74 12.74
C LYS A 41 1.35 1.92 13.95
N ASP A 42 0.10 2.05 14.36
CA ASP A 42 -0.47 1.34 15.52
C ASP A 42 -0.77 -0.13 15.20
N GLY A 43 -0.73 -0.52 13.92
CA GLY A 43 -1.07 -1.86 13.47
C GLY A 43 -2.58 -2.13 13.45
N ASP A 44 -3.41 -1.10 13.54
CA ASP A 44 -4.88 -1.20 13.43
C ASP A 44 -5.28 -1.23 11.94
N LEU A 45 -5.10 -2.40 11.33
CA LEU A 45 -5.38 -2.59 9.91
C LEU A 45 -6.87 -2.40 9.59
N ASN A 46 -7.76 -2.68 10.53
CA ASN A 46 -9.20 -2.48 10.33
C ASN A 46 -9.55 -1.01 10.13
N ARG A 47 -8.99 -0.14 10.99
CA ARG A 47 -9.18 1.30 10.83
C ARG A 47 -8.41 1.85 9.64
N ALA A 48 -7.24 1.30 9.32
CA ALA A 48 -6.48 1.72 8.13
C ALA A 48 -7.24 1.40 6.83
N VAL A 49 -7.81 0.19 6.70
CA VAL A 49 -8.56 -0.24 5.51
C VAL A 49 -9.81 0.60 5.29
N LYS A 50 -10.55 0.96 6.36
CA LYS A 50 -11.76 1.80 6.27
C LYS A 50 -11.51 3.20 5.72
N ARG A 51 -10.27 3.67 5.71
CA ARG A 51 -9.88 4.98 5.16
C ARG A 51 -9.66 4.96 3.65
N PHE A 52 -9.58 3.78 3.04
CA PHE A 52 -9.61 3.68 1.58
C PHE A 52 -11.03 3.90 1.06
N GLY A 53 -11.15 4.45 -0.15
CA GLY A 53 -12.43 4.74 -0.76
C GLY A 53 -13.27 3.50 -1.05
N GLY A 54 -14.60 3.67 -1.12
CA GLY A 54 -15.53 2.59 -1.45
C GLY A 54 -15.13 1.84 -2.73
N ASN A 55 -15.23 0.51 -2.68
CA ASN A 55 -14.76 -0.52 -3.63
C ASN A 55 -15.28 -0.44 -5.09
N VAL A 56 -15.71 0.73 -5.56
CA VAL A 56 -16.35 0.90 -6.85
C VAL A 56 -15.27 1.03 -7.93
N CYS A 57 -14.97 -0.10 -8.57
CA CYS A 57 -14.23 -0.24 -9.84
C CYS A 57 -12.70 -0.20 -9.85
N ARG A 58 -12.02 -0.69 -8.81
CA ARG A 58 -10.64 -1.18 -8.98
C ARG A 58 -10.55 -2.56 -8.38
N CYS A 59 -10.51 -3.59 -9.22
CA CYS A 59 -10.22 -4.96 -8.82
C CYS A 59 -8.88 -4.95 -8.07
N PRO A 60 -8.89 -4.96 -6.73
CA PRO A 60 -7.65 -5.16 -5.99
C PRO A 60 -7.29 -6.61 -6.28
N ALA A 61 -6.16 -6.85 -6.95
CA ALA A 61 -5.73 -8.20 -7.26
C ALA A 61 -5.66 -8.99 -5.94
N LYS A 62 -6.68 -9.85 -5.73
CA LYS A 62 -6.82 -10.76 -4.59
C LYS A 62 -6.63 -10.07 -3.22
N GLY A 63 -7.64 -9.30 -2.75
CA GLY A 63 -7.76 -9.00 -1.31
C GLY A 63 -8.14 -7.59 -0.85
N GLY A 64 -8.84 -6.81 -1.68
CA GLY A 64 -9.26 -5.48 -1.25
C GLY A 64 -8.09 -4.50 -1.07
N TRP A 65 -8.38 -3.35 -0.49
CA TRP A 65 -7.36 -2.40 -0.07
C TRP A 65 -6.40 -2.93 1.00
N GLY A 66 -6.84 -3.93 1.78
CA GLY A 66 -6.02 -4.62 2.77
C GLY A 66 -4.80 -5.34 2.15
N SER A 67 -4.88 -5.72 0.88
CA SER A 67 -3.76 -6.32 0.14
C SER A 67 -2.50 -5.46 0.16
N TYR A 68 -2.64 -4.13 0.13
CA TYR A 68 -1.52 -3.20 0.17
C TYR A 68 -0.84 -3.07 1.53
N LEU A 69 -1.40 -3.66 2.59
CA LEU A 69 -0.89 -3.59 3.96
C LEU A 69 -0.31 -4.93 4.44
N ILE A 70 -0.27 -5.95 3.59
CA ILE A 70 0.25 -7.28 3.91
C ILE A 70 1.22 -7.77 2.82
N TYR A 71 2.24 -8.55 3.19
CA TYR A 71 3.18 -9.09 2.21
C TYR A 71 2.57 -10.18 1.34
N VAL A 72 1.72 -11.03 1.92
CA VAL A 72 1.17 -12.24 1.27
C VAL A 72 0.38 -11.93 -0.01
N SER A 73 -0.07 -10.69 -0.19
CA SER A 73 -0.76 -10.25 -1.40
C SER A 73 0.15 -10.12 -2.62
N ALA A 74 1.47 -10.01 -2.41
CA ALA A 74 2.47 -9.68 -3.43
C ALA A 74 2.14 -8.42 -4.26
N GLN A 75 1.30 -7.53 -3.73
CA GLN A 75 0.91 -6.31 -4.43
C GLN A 75 1.94 -5.20 -4.23
N GLU A 76 2.27 -4.49 -5.31
CA GLU A 76 3.01 -3.23 -5.27
C GLU A 76 2.11 -2.08 -5.76
N PRO A 77 2.15 -0.90 -5.12
CA PRO A 77 2.95 -0.52 -3.95
C PRO A 77 2.45 -1.16 -2.65
N ASN A 78 3.29 -1.32 -1.62
CA ASN A 78 2.93 -1.99 -0.36
C ASN A 78 3.45 -1.24 0.87
N LEU A 79 2.71 -1.23 1.99
CA LEU A 79 3.09 -0.62 3.27
C LEU A 79 3.22 -1.63 4.41
N ALA A 80 3.19 -2.94 4.15
CA ALA A 80 3.32 -3.97 5.17
C ALA A 80 4.57 -3.82 6.06
N PHE A 81 5.66 -3.25 5.53
CA PHE A 81 6.88 -2.98 6.31
C PHE A 81 6.71 -1.93 7.41
N THR A 82 5.66 -1.11 7.35
CA THR A 82 5.36 -0.05 8.32
C THR A 82 4.34 -0.45 9.39
N VAL A 83 3.62 -1.55 9.17
CA VAL A 83 2.50 -1.96 10.02
C VAL A 83 2.97 -2.31 11.44
N GLY A 84 2.44 -1.63 12.44
CA GLY A 84 2.77 -1.88 13.85
C GLY A 84 4.20 -1.49 14.22
N ARG A 85 4.83 -0.59 13.45
CA ARG A 85 6.21 -0.13 13.63
C ARG A 85 6.28 1.32 14.04
N LYS A 86 7.26 1.64 14.89
CA LYS A 86 7.44 3.02 15.36
C LYS A 86 8.14 3.85 14.30
N PHE A 87 7.45 4.90 13.87
CA PHE A 87 8.01 5.96 13.06
C PHE A 87 7.43 7.32 13.46
N SER A 88 8.17 8.38 13.15
CA SER A 88 7.73 9.76 13.29
C SER A 88 7.15 10.25 11.97
N ILE A 89 6.07 11.01 12.06
CA ILE A 89 5.39 11.66 10.93
C ILE A 89 5.86 13.12 10.94
N GLY A 90 6.51 13.54 9.86
CA GLY A 90 6.95 14.92 9.65
C GLY A 90 5.81 15.83 9.18
N THR A 91 6.14 17.08 8.87
CA THR A 91 5.17 18.06 8.37
C THR A 91 4.69 17.68 6.97
N PRO A 92 3.38 17.43 6.76
CA PRO A 92 2.85 17.11 5.44
C PRO A 92 2.84 18.30 4.50
N VAL A 93 2.99 18.04 3.20
CA VAL A 93 2.86 19.03 2.13
C VAL A 93 1.67 18.64 1.25
N VAL A 94 0.79 19.61 0.95
CA VAL A 94 -0.40 19.38 0.13
C VAL A 94 -0.20 19.95 -1.26
N HIS A 95 -0.50 19.14 -2.26
CA HIS A 95 -0.54 19.50 -3.66
C HIS A 95 -1.97 19.35 -4.16
N GLN A 96 -2.53 20.39 -4.77
CA GLN A 96 -3.83 20.26 -5.44
C GLN A 96 -3.62 19.62 -6.81
N VAL A 97 -4.37 18.57 -7.10
CA VAL A 97 -4.44 17.96 -8.43
C VAL A 97 -5.52 18.71 -9.22
N ASN A 98 -5.34 18.82 -10.54
CA ASN A 98 -6.22 19.62 -11.41
C ASN A 98 -7.70 19.39 -11.11
N LYS A 99 -8.46 20.50 -11.03
CA LYS A 99 -9.87 20.50 -10.66
C LYS A 99 -10.67 19.61 -11.62
N PRO A 100 -11.41 18.60 -11.13
CA PRO A 100 -12.30 17.83 -11.99
C PRO A 100 -13.34 18.74 -12.63
N THR A 101 -13.46 18.66 -13.96
CA THR A 101 -14.36 19.49 -14.77
C THR A 101 -15.81 19.00 -14.75
N LYS A 102 -16.05 17.75 -14.34
CA LYS A 102 -17.38 17.13 -14.28
C LYS A 102 -17.87 17.04 -12.84
N HIS A 103 -19.07 17.56 -12.60
CA HIS A 103 -19.78 17.51 -11.32
C HIS A 103 -20.76 16.35 -11.32
N VAL A 104 -20.80 15.54 -10.25
CA VAL A 104 -21.84 14.49 -10.07
C VAL A 104 -23.20 15.14 -9.83
N VAL A 105 -23.22 16.25 -9.07
CA VAL A 105 -24.37 17.14 -8.90
C VAL A 105 -23.90 18.60 -8.97
N PRO A 106 -24.69 19.55 -9.50
CA PRO A 106 -24.25 20.92 -9.78
C PRO A 106 -23.68 21.69 -8.57
N TRP A 107 -24.05 21.30 -7.35
CA TRP A 107 -23.60 21.92 -6.11
C TRP A 107 -22.43 21.19 -5.42
N GLU A 108 -22.03 20.01 -5.89
CA GLU A 108 -20.88 19.30 -5.35
C GLU A 108 -19.66 19.37 -6.27
N ARG A 109 -18.49 19.57 -5.68
CA ARG A 109 -17.21 19.60 -6.38
C ARG A 109 -16.37 18.46 -5.83
N PRO A 110 -15.99 17.47 -6.66
CA PRO A 110 -15.01 16.51 -6.22
C PRO A 110 -13.70 17.24 -5.94
N GLU A 111 -13.06 16.87 -4.84
CA GLU A 111 -11.77 17.41 -4.44
C GLU A 111 -10.71 16.33 -4.63
N ASP A 112 -9.60 16.72 -5.25
CA ASP A 112 -8.51 15.84 -5.61
C ASP A 112 -7.19 16.47 -5.13
N THR A 113 -6.53 15.79 -4.19
CA THR A 113 -5.32 16.28 -3.54
C THR A 113 -4.28 15.18 -3.39
N VAL A 114 -3.02 15.56 -3.49
CA VAL A 114 -1.89 14.70 -3.15
C VAL A 114 -1.25 15.25 -1.88
N VAL A 115 -1.12 14.40 -0.87
CA VAL A 115 -0.51 14.75 0.41
C VAL A 115 0.80 13.98 0.55
N ASP A 116 1.91 14.72 0.55
CA ASP A 116 3.26 14.20 0.73
C ASP A 116 3.59 14.22 2.23
N VAL A 117 3.76 13.03 2.82
CA VAL A 117 4.00 12.88 4.27
C VAL A 117 5.39 12.29 4.53
N PRO A 118 6.35 13.07 5.05
CA PRO A 118 7.66 12.55 5.41
C PRO A 118 7.55 11.58 6.59
N ILE A 119 8.18 10.42 6.48
CA ILE A 119 8.24 9.42 7.56
C ILE A 119 9.70 9.11 7.88
N LYS A 120 10.01 9.03 9.18
CA LYS A 120 11.32 8.63 9.68
C LYS A 120 11.19 7.52 10.72
N PHE A 121 11.90 6.41 10.48
CA PHE A 121 11.85 5.23 11.33
C PHE A 121 12.78 5.36 12.54
N GLU A 122 12.30 4.89 13.69
CA GLU A 122 13.14 4.76 14.88
C GLU A 122 14.26 3.74 14.64
N PRO A 123 15.47 3.91 15.21
CA PRO A 123 16.63 3.05 14.93
C PRO A 123 16.37 1.54 15.07
N ASN A 124 15.55 1.15 16.04
CA ASN A 124 15.22 -0.26 16.29
C ASN A 124 14.15 -0.81 15.33
N ASP A 125 13.32 0.05 14.74
CA ASP A 125 12.18 -0.33 13.90
C ASP A 125 12.41 -0.10 12.40
N ARG A 126 13.62 0.30 11.98
CA ARG A 126 13.98 0.45 10.56
C ARG A 126 13.86 -0.89 9.82
N PRO A 127 13.07 -1.00 8.74
CA PRO A 127 12.98 -2.23 7.99
C PRO A 127 14.28 -2.49 7.21
N TYR A 128 14.67 -3.75 7.11
CA TYR A 128 15.79 -4.19 6.29
C TYR A 128 15.43 -4.09 4.81
N PHE A 129 16.35 -3.62 3.99
CA PHE A 129 16.21 -3.66 2.54
C PHE A 129 16.98 -4.87 2.00
N LEU A 130 16.25 -5.88 1.54
CA LEU A 130 16.83 -7.16 1.14
C LEU A 130 17.27 -7.18 -0.33
N PRO A 131 18.28 -7.98 -0.70
CA PRO A 131 18.50 -8.35 -2.09
C PRO A 131 17.32 -9.19 -2.59
N MET A 132 17.06 -9.12 -3.90
CA MET A 132 15.89 -9.73 -4.53
C MET A 132 15.75 -11.23 -4.20
N ARG A 133 16.79 -12.04 -4.46
CA ARG A 133 16.80 -13.49 -4.15
C ARG A 133 16.37 -13.77 -2.70
N MET A 134 16.92 -13.03 -1.76
CA MET A 134 16.62 -13.20 -0.33
C MET A 134 15.17 -12.81 -0.01
N ALA A 135 14.64 -11.73 -0.57
CA ALA A 135 13.27 -11.29 -0.31
C ALA A 135 12.19 -12.32 -0.71
N TYR A 136 12.51 -13.18 -1.67
CA TYR A 136 11.65 -14.24 -2.17
C TYR A 136 12.06 -15.64 -1.70
N GLY A 137 12.89 -15.73 -0.64
CA GLY A 137 13.23 -16.99 0.02
C GLY A 137 14.29 -17.85 -0.68
N TYR A 138 14.92 -17.35 -1.74
CA TYR A 138 15.97 -18.08 -2.44
C TYR A 138 17.29 -18.00 -1.68
N ARG A 139 18.04 -19.10 -1.71
CA ARG A 139 19.41 -19.11 -1.20
C ARG A 139 20.30 -18.26 -2.10
N MET A 140 21.26 -17.58 -1.49
CA MET A 140 22.26 -16.76 -2.18
C MET A 140 23.66 -16.99 -1.58
N SER A 141 24.70 -16.73 -2.36
CA SER A 141 26.08 -16.78 -1.85
C SER A 141 26.43 -15.52 -1.08
N GLU A 142 27.46 -15.60 -0.24
CA GLU A 142 28.01 -14.43 0.45
C GLU A 142 28.54 -13.37 -0.54
N GLU A 143 29.12 -13.78 -1.67
CA GLU A 143 29.56 -12.88 -2.73
C GLU A 143 28.38 -12.09 -3.33
N GLN A 144 27.25 -12.76 -3.59
CA GLN A 144 26.04 -12.08 -4.06
C GLN A 144 25.54 -11.05 -3.04
N LEU A 145 25.64 -11.34 -1.74
CA LEU A 145 25.27 -10.40 -0.70
C LEU A 145 26.20 -9.19 -0.70
N GLN A 146 27.52 -9.42 -0.78
CA GLN A 146 28.51 -8.35 -0.83
C GLN A 146 28.32 -7.45 -2.06
N ASN A 147 27.99 -8.02 -3.22
CA ASN A 147 27.71 -7.26 -4.43
C ASN A 147 26.48 -6.36 -4.27
N PHE A 148 25.43 -6.86 -3.63
CA PHE A 148 24.25 -6.06 -3.29
C PHE A 148 24.58 -4.92 -2.30
N VAL A 149 25.38 -5.20 -1.26
CA VAL A 149 25.74 -4.19 -0.25
C VAL A 149 26.60 -3.07 -0.85
N LYS A 150 27.42 -3.37 -1.85
CA LYS A 150 28.22 -2.37 -2.58
C LYS A 150 27.37 -1.41 -3.41
N ASP A 151 26.29 -1.90 -4.01
CA ASP A 151 25.39 -1.11 -4.86
C ASP A 151 23.93 -1.56 -4.71
N PRO A 152 23.24 -1.14 -3.65
CA PRO A 152 21.85 -1.55 -3.42
C PRO A 152 20.85 -0.79 -4.31
N ASP A 153 21.24 0.29 -4.99
CA ASP A 153 20.34 1.11 -5.84
C ASP A 153 20.15 0.52 -7.24
N LYS A 154 21.15 -0.17 -7.80
CA LYS A 154 21.13 -0.75 -9.17
C LYS A 154 19.82 -1.45 -9.56
N ASP A 155 19.27 -2.23 -8.63
CA ASP A 155 18.03 -3.00 -8.84
C ASP A 155 16.93 -2.58 -7.88
N ALA A 156 16.98 -1.38 -7.28
CA ALA A 156 16.05 -0.98 -6.24
C ALA A 156 14.59 -0.97 -6.68
N PHE A 157 14.31 -0.63 -7.95
CA PHE A 157 12.95 -0.57 -8.51
C PHE A 157 12.27 -1.93 -8.57
N LYS A 158 13.06 -3.01 -8.57
CA LYS A 158 12.54 -4.38 -8.67
C LYS A 158 12.02 -4.83 -7.31
N GLY A 159 10.70 -4.79 -7.15
CA GLY A 159 10.03 -5.28 -5.95
C GLY A 159 10.40 -4.48 -4.69
N PHE A 160 10.58 -3.15 -4.81
CA PHE A 160 11.10 -2.31 -3.73
C PHE A 160 10.35 -2.53 -2.42
N TYR A 161 9.02 -2.42 -2.48
CA TYR A 161 8.14 -2.51 -1.31
C TYR A 161 8.15 -3.93 -0.74
N LEU A 162 8.17 -4.93 -1.64
CA LEU A 162 8.23 -6.34 -1.29
C LEU A 162 9.62 -6.80 -0.87
N ARG A 163 10.64 -5.95 -0.84
CA ARG A 163 11.99 -6.26 -0.33
C ARG A 163 12.28 -5.61 1.02
N LEU A 164 11.49 -4.63 1.42
CA LEU A 164 11.54 -4.11 2.78
C LEU A 164 11.01 -5.18 3.72
N ARG A 165 11.71 -5.44 4.82
CA ARG A 165 11.30 -6.43 5.83
C ARG A 165 11.43 -5.88 7.24
N PRO A 166 10.41 -6.06 8.09
CA PRO A 166 10.49 -5.61 9.47
C PRO A 166 11.41 -6.50 10.33
N SER A 167 11.67 -7.74 9.90
CA SER A 167 12.60 -8.69 10.53
C SER A 167 13.05 -9.74 9.51
N LEU A 168 14.19 -10.39 9.78
CA LEU A 168 14.70 -11.54 9.02
C LEU A 168 14.24 -12.89 9.58
N GLU A 169 13.60 -12.88 10.75
CA GLU A 169 13.10 -14.10 11.40
C GLU A 169 11.99 -14.77 10.57
N PRO A 170 11.90 -16.11 10.56
CA PRO A 170 10.80 -16.82 9.90
C PRO A 170 9.43 -16.36 10.40
N GLY A 171 8.47 -16.21 9.50
CA GLY A 171 7.11 -15.75 9.81
C GLY A 171 6.97 -14.23 10.00
N ALA A 172 8.06 -13.46 9.86
CA ALA A 172 8.02 -11.99 9.98
C ALA A 172 7.19 -11.30 8.88
N ILE A 173 6.88 -12.00 7.79
CA ILE A 173 6.04 -11.52 6.70
C ILE A 173 4.54 -11.58 7.02
N LEU A 174 4.15 -12.30 8.08
CA LEU A 174 2.76 -12.43 8.48
C LEU A 174 2.39 -11.29 9.44
N PRO A 175 1.17 -10.73 9.32
CA PRO A 175 0.68 -9.78 10.32
C PRO A 175 0.61 -10.45 11.69
N LYS A 176 0.81 -9.67 12.77
CA LYS A 176 0.63 -10.17 14.13
C LYS A 176 -0.80 -10.69 14.30
N LYS A 177 -0.99 -11.80 15.02
CA LYS A 177 -2.32 -12.33 15.35
C LYS A 177 -3.17 -11.23 16.00
N GLY A 178 -4.39 -11.03 15.51
CA GLY A 178 -5.32 -10.00 16.00
C GLY A 178 -5.06 -8.57 15.50
N ALA A 179 -4.06 -8.33 14.63
CA ALA A 179 -3.88 -7.03 13.96
C ALA A 179 -4.98 -6.73 12.93
N ILE A 180 -5.77 -7.74 12.61
CA ILE A 180 -6.86 -7.75 11.65
C ILE A 180 -8.10 -8.25 12.40
N SER A 181 -9.29 -7.70 12.14
CA SER A 181 -10.54 -8.17 12.76
C SER A 181 -10.81 -9.61 12.36
N GLU A 182 -11.57 -10.37 13.14
CA GLU A 182 -11.97 -11.74 12.74
C GLU A 182 -12.68 -11.77 11.38
N GLU A 183 -13.48 -10.74 11.06
CA GLU A 183 -14.15 -10.59 9.76
C GLU A 183 -13.17 -10.39 8.62
N ALA A 184 -12.22 -9.46 8.77
CA ALA A 184 -11.21 -9.23 7.76
C ALA A 184 -10.24 -10.41 7.72
N GLU A 185 -9.91 -11.04 8.84
CA GLU A 185 -9.10 -12.26 8.94
C GLU A 185 -9.81 -13.43 8.25
N LEU A 186 -11.14 -13.50 8.26
CA LEU A 186 -11.91 -14.43 7.44
C LEU A 186 -11.82 -14.09 5.94
N GLU A 187 -11.84 -12.82 5.54
CA GLU A 187 -11.58 -12.40 4.15
C GLU A 187 -10.14 -12.70 3.72
N PHE A 188 -9.14 -12.46 4.57
CA PHE A 188 -7.73 -12.76 4.32
C PHE A 188 -7.44 -14.26 4.37
N GLN A 189 -8.02 -14.98 5.33
CA GLN A 189 -7.99 -16.44 5.35
C GLN A 189 -8.75 -16.98 4.17
N ALA A 190 -9.79 -16.32 3.65
CA ALA A 190 -10.41 -16.69 2.38
C ALA A 190 -9.47 -16.43 1.21
N LEU A 191 -8.63 -15.39 1.19
CA LEU A 191 -7.57 -15.27 0.16
C LEU A 191 -6.54 -16.39 0.23
N ILE A 192 -6.17 -16.81 1.45
CA ILE A 192 -5.19 -17.89 1.69
C ILE A 192 -5.83 -19.27 1.45
N LYS A 193 -7.10 -19.45 1.82
CA LYS A 193 -7.90 -20.70 1.72
C LYS A 193 -8.57 -20.86 0.35
N ASP A 194 -8.92 -19.79 -0.36
CA ASP A 194 -9.38 -19.88 -1.75
C ASP A 194 -8.25 -20.38 -2.63
N LYS A 195 -6.98 -20.01 -2.37
CA LYS A 195 -5.83 -20.66 -3.04
C LYS A 195 -5.78 -22.17 -2.82
N THR A 196 -6.29 -22.68 -1.69
CA THR A 196 -6.37 -24.13 -1.40
C THR A 196 -7.69 -24.79 -1.83
N LYS A 197 -8.81 -24.06 -1.88
CA LYS A 197 -10.11 -24.51 -2.43
C LYS A 197 -10.20 -24.39 -3.95
N LEU A 198 -9.34 -23.59 -4.59
CA LEU A 198 -9.16 -23.46 -6.05
C LEU A 198 -8.68 -24.77 -6.69
N LEU A 199 -8.15 -25.71 -5.91
CA LEU A 199 -7.90 -27.10 -6.35
C LEU A 199 -9.19 -27.91 -6.57
N ARG A 200 -10.38 -27.35 -6.29
CA ARG A 200 -11.69 -28.01 -6.45
C ARG A 200 -12.70 -27.24 -7.34
N LYS A 201 -12.31 -26.15 -8.01
CA LYS A 201 -13.20 -25.36 -8.90
C LYS A 201 -13.18 -25.87 -10.36
N ASP A 202 -14.23 -25.52 -11.11
CA ASP A 202 -14.44 -25.89 -12.52
C ASP A 202 -13.25 -25.55 -13.43
N LYS A 203 -12.98 -26.43 -14.40
CA LYS A 203 -11.83 -26.35 -15.33
C LYS A 203 -11.71 -24.99 -16.03
N ASP A 204 -12.83 -24.39 -16.42
CA ASP A 204 -12.84 -23.15 -17.21
C ASP A 204 -12.40 -21.93 -16.38
N GLN A 205 -12.74 -21.92 -15.09
CA GLN A 205 -12.34 -20.84 -14.17
C GLN A 205 -10.86 -20.96 -13.79
N LEU A 206 -10.39 -22.20 -13.61
CA LEU A 206 -8.96 -22.51 -13.48
C LEU A 206 -8.16 -22.10 -14.72
N GLU A 207 -8.72 -22.26 -15.92
CA GLU A 207 -8.04 -21.89 -17.15
C GLU A 207 -7.96 -20.36 -17.35
N ILE A 208 -9.00 -19.62 -16.94
CA ILE A 208 -8.98 -18.15 -16.92
C ILE A 208 -7.97 -17.62 -15.90
N GLU A 209 -7.94 -18.16 -14.69
CA GLU A 209 -6.96 -17.77 -13.68
C GLU A 209 -5.54 -18.20 -14.04
N ARG A 210 -5.36 -19.36 -14.69
CA ARG A 210 -4.05 -19.77 -15.22
C ARG A 210 -3.60 -18.80 -16.31
N LYS A 211 -4.49 -18.38 -17.21
CA LYS A 211 -4.19 -17.35 -18.22
C LYS A 211 -3.88 -16.00 -17.58
N GLN A 212 -4.56 -15.61 -16.50
CA GLN A 212 -4.26 -14.36 -15.76
C GLN A 212 -2.94 -14.43 -14.98
N ALA A 213 -2.62 -15.58 -14.35
CA ALA A 213 -1.36 -15.79 -13.66
C ALA A 213 -0.19 -15.93 -14.65
N GLU A 214 -0.42 -16.57 -15.80
CA GLU A 214 0.52 -16.60 -16.93
C GLU A 214 0.70 -15.20 -17.50
N GLN A 215 -0.37 -14.41 -17.67
CA GLN A 215 -0.28 -13.00 -18.09
C GLN A 215 0.46 -12.14 -17.07
N GLN A 216 0.17 -12.25 -15.77
CA GLN A 216 0.92 -11.53 -14.74
C GLN A 216 2.38 -11.98 -14.69
N ALA A 217 2.66 -13.27 -14.76
CA ALA A 217 4.01 -13.78 -14.84
C ALA A 217 4.71 -13.31 -16.13
N GLN A 218 3.99 -13.14 -17.23
CA GLN A 218 4.50 -12.67 -18.50
C GLN A 218 4.74 -11.16 -18.50
N GLU A 219 3.85 -10.36 -17.93
CA GLU A 219 4.06 -8.92 -17.66
C GLU A 219 5.24 -8.73 -16.70
N LEU A 220 5.35 -9.56 -15.65
CA LEU A 220 6.52 -9.57 -14.76
C LEU A 220 7.79 -9.99 -15.51
N ARG A 221 7.74 -10.97 -16.41
CA ARG A 221 8.87 -11.36 -17.26
C ARG A 221 9.26 -10.26 -18.25
N GLU A 222 8.30 -9.54 -18.81
CA GLU A 222 8.54 -8.41 -19.71
C GLU A 222 9.12 -7.21 -18.96
N MET A 223 8.69 -6.95 -17.72
CA MET A 223 9.21 -5.86 -16.88
C MET A 223 10.53 -6.18 -16.17
N PHE A 224 10.80 -7.44 -15.85
CA PHE A 224 11.90 -7.84 -14.95
C PHE A 224 12.80 -8.97 -15.48
N GLY A 225 12.53 -9.54 -16.67
CA GLY A 225 13.30 -10.62 -17.32
C GLY A 225 12.81 -12.05 -16.98
N ASP A 226 13.36 -13.08 -17.63
CA ASP A 226 12.92 -14.49 -17.44
C ASP A 226 13.04 -15.01 -15.99
N GLU A 227 13.94 -14.44 -15.18
CA GLU A 227 14.06 -14.71 -13.74
C GLU A 227 12.86 -14.18 -12.91
N ALA A 228 12.01 -13.32 -13.46
CA ALA A 228 10.92 -12.67 -12.74
C ALA A 228 9.77 -13.59 -12.35
N ALA A 229 9.56 -14.68 -13.10
CA ALA A 229 8.52 -15.66 -12.80
C ALA A 229 8.80 -16.45 -11.52
N ASP A 230 10.03 -16.41 -11.01
CA ASP A 230 10.39 -16.97 -9.70
C ASP A 230 10.04 -16.01 -8.54
N TYR A 231 9.84 -14.72 -8.82
CA TYR A 231 9.64 -13.66 -7.84
C TYR A 231 8.16 -13.22 -7.75
N VAL A 232 7.25 -14.18 -7.71
CA VAL A 232 5.79 -13.92 -7.73
C VAL A 232 5.20 -13.72 -6.33
N GLU A 233 5.69 -14.46 -5.33
CA GLU A 233 5.17 -14.36 -3.95
C GLU A 233 6.30 -14.15 -2.94
N PRO A 234 6.25 -13.08 -2.12
CA PRO A 234 7.25 -12.87 -1.08
C PRO A 234 7.20 -14.00 -0.05
N LYS A 235 8.38 -14.48 0.33
CA LYS A 235 8.58 -15.55 1.31
C LYS A 235 9.42 -15.03 2.48
N ASP A 236 9.62 -15.88 3.48
CA ASP A 236 10.62 -15.65 4.51
C ASP A 236 11.99 -15.42 3.89
N ALA A 237 12.84 -14.64 4.57
CA ALA A 237 14.14 -14.27 4.06
C ALA A 237 15.00 -15.50 3.72
N GLY A 238 15.51 -15.52 2.50
CA GLY A 238 16.40 -16.56 1.99
C GLY A 238 17.72 -16.62 2.76
N ARG A 239 18.35 -17.80 2.77
CA ARG A 239 19.59 -18.03 3.51
C ARG A 239 20.83 -17.63 2.71
N VAL A 240 21.87 -17.17 3.40
CA VAL A 240 23.18 -16.88 2.81
C VAL A 240 24.13 -18.04 3.08
N ILE A 241 24.81 -18.52 2.03
CA ILE A 241 25.74 -19.65 2.09
C ILE A 241 27.17 -19.13 1.87
N ARG A 242 28.09 -19.58 2.73
CA ARG A 242 29.53 -19.35 2.60
C ARG A 242 30.15 -20.25 1.52
N PRO A 243 31.37 -19.96 1.03
CA PRO A 243 32.06 -20.80 0.06
C PRO A 243 32.29 -22.26 0.53
N ASP A 244 32.39 -22.47 1.85
CA ASP A 244 32.55 -23.79 2.47
C ASP A 244 31.22 -24.58 2.58
N GLY A 245 30.11 -24.02 2.09
CA GLY A 245 28.78 -24.63 2.16
C GLY A 245 28.05 -24.41 3.50
N THR A 246 28.67 -23.75 4.48
CA THR A 246 28.04 -23.42 5.76
C THR A 246 27.08 -22.23 5.61
N MET A 247 26.08 -22.16 6.50
CA MET A 247 25.14 -21.04 6.54
C MET A 247 25.70 -19.89 7.36
N VAL A 248 25.57 -18.67 6.83
CA VAL A 248 25.87 -17.44 7.58
C VAL A 248 24.76 -17.23 8.63
N PRO A 249 25.10 -17.02 9.91
CA PRO A 249 24.12 -16.72 10.95
C PRO A 249 23.30 -15.46 10.64
N LEU A 250 22.00 -15.49 10.94
CA LEU A 250 21.10 -14.34 10.72
C LEU A 250 21.60 -13.02 11.33
N PRO A 251 22.15 -12.97 12.56
CA PRO A 251 22.68 -11.73 13.12
C PRO A 251 23.83 -11.14 12.29
N GLU A 252 24.66 -11.99 11.70
CA GLU A 252 25.78 -11.56 10.84
C GLU A 252 25.25 -11.01 9.50
N VAL A 253 24.21 -11.62 8.94
CA VAL A 253 23.54 -11.12 7.73
C VAL A 253 22.84 -9.78 8.02
N ALA A 254 22.15 -9.66 9.15
CA ALA A 254 21.43 -8.45 9.55
C ALA A 254 22.36 -7.23 9.66
N GLN A 255 23.58 -7.41 10.16
CA GLN A 255 24.58 -6.34 10.26
C GLN A 255 25.09 -5.86 8.90
N LYS A 256 25.05 -6.72 7.86
CA LYS A 256 25.50 -6.37 6.50
C LYS A 256 24.41 -5.70 5.67
N LEU A 257 23.14 -5.75 6.08
CA LEU A 257 22.03 -5.28 5.25
C LEU A 257 21.73 -3.78 5.47
N PRO A 258 21.47 -3.02 4.39
CA PRO A 258 20.94 -1.67 4.49
C PRO A 258 19.57 -1.65 5.19
N ARG A 259 19.25 -0.53 5.87
CA ARG A 259 17.95 -0.34 6.54
C ARG A 259 17.29 0.96 6.09
N LEU A 260 15.98 0.97 5.89
CA LEU A 260 15.26 2.19 5.51
C LEU A 260 15.19 3.16 6.69
N LYS A 261 15.85 4.31 6.56
CA LYS A 261 15.90 5.36 7.57
C LYS A 261 14.70 6.28 7.49
N SER A 262 14.35 6.71 6.29
CA SER A 262 13.24 7.61 6.02
C SER A 262 12.75 7.47 4.59
N CYS A 263 11.51 7.87 4.38
CA CYS A 263 10.89 7.96 3.06
C CYS A 263 9.83 9.07 3.06
N LEU A 264 9.32 9.38 1.88
CA LEU A 264 8.17 10.25 1.68
C LEU A 264 6.99 9.39 1.22
N VAL A 265 5.92 9.32 2.02
CA VAL A 265 4.71 8.63 1.63
C VAL A 265 3.78 9.63 0.95
N ARG A 266 3.61 9.46 -0.36
CA ARG A 266 2.71 10.26 -1.17
C ARG A 266 1.34 9.61 -1.19
N LEU A 267 0.34 10.26 -0.60
CA LEU A 267 -1.03 9.78 -0.52
C LEU A 267 -1.91 10.57 -1.48
N HIS A 268 -2.61 9.88 -2.38
CA HIS A 268 -3.65 10.49 -3.20
C HIS A 268 -4.96 10.46 -2.41
N VAL A 269 -5.40 11.62 -1.95
CA VAL A 269 -6.56 11.80 -1.08
C VAL A 269 -7.67 12.49 -1.86
N VAL A 270 -8.80 11.79 -2.01
CA VAL A 270 -9.92 12.23 -2.83
C VAL A 270 -11.20 12.31 -2.02
N ARG A 271 -12.05 13.25 -2.39
CA ARG A 271 -13.39 13.41 -1.85
C ARG A 271 -14.37 13.60 -3.00
N LYS A 272 -15.30 12.65 -3.17
CA LYS A 272 -16.23 12.64 -4.31
C LYS A 272 -17.29 13.74 -4.26
N GLY A 273 -17.58 14.27 -3.07
CA GLY A 273 -18.51 15.37 -2.84
C GLY A 273 -18.37 15.92 -1.43
N GLN A 274 -18.78 17.16 -1.20
CA GLN A 274 -18.56 17.87 0.08
C GLN A 274 -19.35 17.26 1.25
N LEU A 275 -20.27 16.33 1.01
CA LEU A 275 -20.95 15.59 2.07
C LEU A 275 -20.35 14.20 2.33
N LYS A 276 -19.32 13.83 1.58
CA LYS A 276 -18.57 12.58 1.74
C LYS A 276 -17.27 12.83 2.49
N ASP A 277 -16.80 11.79 3.16
CA ASP A 277 -15.50 11.77 3.80
C ASP A 277 -14.37 11.78 2.77
N TRP A 278 -13.19 12.24 3.20
CA TRP A 278 -11.96 12.04 2.45
C TRP A 278 -11.57 10.57 2.49
N THR A 279 -10.98 10.11 1.39
CA THR A 279 -10.56 8.72 1.26
C THR A 279 -9.21 8.64 0.57
N ILE A 280 -8.40 7.66 0.98
CA ILE A 280 -7.15 7.34 0.31
C ILE A 280 -7.49 6.54 -0.96
N PHE A 281 -7.08 7.06 -2.12
CA PHE A 281 -7.31 6.42 -3.42
C PHE A 281 -6.14 5.54 -3.86
N HIS A 282 -4.91 6.00 -3.66
CA HIS A 282 -3.70 5.19 -3.77
C HIS A 282 -2.54 5.90 -3.05
N PHE A 283 -1.40 5.23 -2.98
CA PHE A 283 -0.20 5.80 -2.37
C PHE A 283 1.06 5.36 -3.11
N ALA A 284 2.17 6.04 -2.87
CA ALA A 284 3.50 5.63 -3.28
C ALA A 284 4.53 5.99 -2.20
N VAL A 285 5.66 5.27 -2.17
CA VAL A 285 6.76 5.57 -1.24
C VAL A 285 7.98 6.04 -2.04
N ILE A 286 8.27 7.33 -1.97
CA ILE A 286 9.30 8.01 -2.76
C ILE A 286 10.38 8.61 -1.84
N ALA A 287 11.44 9.19 -2.44
CA ALA A 287 12.54 9.83 -1.72
C ALA A 287 13.12 8.95 -0.59
N ASN A 288 13.37 7.68 -0.93
CA ASN A 288 13.81 6.66 0.03
C ASN A 288 15.27 6.86 0.42
N VAL A 289 15.55 6.84 1.72
CA VAL A 289 16.90 6.97 2.28
C VAL A 289 17.24 5.71 3.07
N LEU A 290 18.28 5.00 2.63
CA LEU A 290 18.84 3.85 3.32
C LEU A 290 19.99 4.28 4.23
N ASP A 291 20.06 3.68 5.40
CA ASP A 291 21.21 3.65 6.28
C ASP A 291 22.05 2.42 5.93
N LEU A 292 23.29 2.63 5.54
CA LEU A 292 24.22 1.56 5.17
C LEU A 292 24.97 1.06 6.43
N PRO A 293 25.48 -0.18 6.41
CA PRO A 293 26.26 -0.74 7.52
C PRO A 293 27.49 0.09 7.94
N ASP A 294 28.05 0.88 7.02
CA ASP A 294 29.20 1.75 7.27
C ASP A 294 28.81 3.11 7.87
N GLY A 295 27.51 3.32 8.17
CA GLY A 295 26.97 4.55 8.74
C GLY A 295 26.72 5.65 7.71
N LYS A 296 26.95 5.40 6.41
CA LYS A 296 26.60 6.34 5.35
C LYS A 296 25.11 6.25 5.01
N GLU A 297 24.57 7.38 4.57
CA GLU A 297 23.22 7.43 4.02
C GLU A 297 23.26 7.35 2.50
N LEU A 298 22.40 6.51 1.94
CA LEU A 298 22.18 6.39 0.50
C LEU A 298 20.76 6.86 0.16
N LYS A 299 20.66 7.90 -0.66
CA LYS A 299 19.39 8.30 -1.28
C LYS A 299 19.19 7.46 -2.53
N LEU A 300 18.14 6.64 -2.55
CA LEU A 300 17.83 5.81 -3.71
C LEU A 300 17.32 6.68 -4.86
N LEU A 301 17.92 6.51 -6.03
CA LEU A 301 17.49 7.21 -7.25
C LEU A 301 16.54 6.33 -8.06
N HIS A 302 16.63 5.00 -7.90
CA HIS A 302 15.92 4.03 -8.71
C HIS A 302 14.92 3.21 -7.89
N SER A 303 14.32 3.76 -6.83
CA SER A 303 13.32 3.02 -6.03
C SER A 303 11.93 2.94 -6.69
N GLN A 304 11.73 3.61 -7.81
CA GLN A 304 10.47 3.62 -8.56
C GLN A 304 10.69 3.01 -9.95
N PRO A 305 9.69 2.31 -10.51
CA PRO A 305 9.76 1.84 -11.89
C PRO A 305 9.98 3.01 -12.87
N PRO A 306 10.78 2.83 -13.93
CA PRO A 306 10.92 3.84 -14.98
C PRO A 306 9.56 4.26 -15.54
N GLY A 307 9.30 5.57 -15.61
CA GLY A 307 8.03 6.12 -16.12
C GLY A 307 6.90 6.24 -15.08
N TYR A 308 7.09 5.80 -13.84
CA TYR A 308 6.10 6.02 -12.78
C TYR A 308 6.15 7.48 -12.29
N ARG A 309 5.18 8.29 -12.70
CA ARG A 309 4.94 9.64 -12.19
C ARG A 309 3.54 9.72 -11.60
N MET A 310 3.45 9.87 -10.28
CA MET A 310 2.17 10.09 -9.59
C MET A 310 1.47 11.38 -10.07
N ASP A 311 2.22 12.31 -10.66
CA ASP A 311 1.70 13.56 -11.22
C ASP A 311 0.98 13.34 -12.56
N GLU A 312 1.19 12.18 -13.21
CA GLU A 312 0.61 11.80 -14.51
C GLU A 312 -0.61 10.88 -14.37
N VAL A 313 -1.24 10.82 -13.19
CA VAL A 313 -2.52 10.12 -13.02
C VAL A 313 -3.55 10.81 -13.92
N ARG A 314 -3.70 10.29 -15.14
CA ARG A 314 -4.76 10.68 -16.06
C ARG A 314 -6.07 10.57 -15.29
N PRO A 315 -6.95 11.58 -15.35
CA PRO A 315 -8.33 11.42 -14.93
C PRO A 315 -8.98 10.44 -15.92
N GLN A 316 -8.76 9.13 -15.75
CA GLN A 316 -9.57 8.11 -16.39
C GLN A 316 -10.83 7.92 -15.56
N LEU A 317 -11.62 8.99 -15.47
CA LEU A 317 -13.07 8.86 -15.53
C LEU A 317 -13.40 8.54 -16.99
N LYS A 318 -13.10 7.33 -17.45
CA LYS A 318 -13.70 6.83 -18.68
C LYS A 318 -15.13 6.43 -18.34
N ASP A 319 -16.03 6.96 -19.15
CA ASP A 319 -17.46 7.05 -18.93
C ASP A 319 -18.11 5.65 -18.88
N ASP A 320 -18.84 5.35 -17.80
CA ASP A 320 -19.92 4.36 -17.83
C ASP A 320 -21.16 5.03 -18.44
N ASP A 321 -21.06 5.45 -19.69
CA ASP A 321 -22.20 5.77 -20.56
C ASP A 321 -22.26 4.68 -21.64
N ASN A 322 -22.87 3.54 -21.30
CA ASN A 322 -23.46 2.62 -22.27
C ASN A 322 -24.40 1.59 -21.60
N SER A 323 -25.24 2.04 -20.67
CA SER A 323 -26.42 1.29 -20.23
C SER A 323 -27.72 2.07 -20.49
N SER A 324 -27.86 2.65 -21.67
CA SER A 324 -29.17 2.80 -22.29
C SER A 324 -29.02 3.12 -23.77
N GLY A 325 -29.68 2.32 -24.62
CA GLY A 325 -29.87 2.64 -26.03
C GLY A 325 -29.08 1.76 -27.00
N LYS A 326 -29.53 0.53 -27.19
CA LYS A 326 -29.69 0.00 -28.55
C LYS A 326 -31.05 -0.68 -28.64
N GLU A 327 -31.91 0.02 -29.37
CA GLU A 327 -33.08 -0.36 -30.18
C GLU A 327 -33.97 -1.52 -29.75
#